data_AF-A0A3N0YKD0-F1
#
_entry.id   AF-A0A3N0YKD0-F1
#
_cell.length_a   1.000
_cell.length_b   1.000
_cell.length_c   1.000
_cell.angle_alpha   90.00
_cell.angle_beta   90.00
_cell.angle_gamma   90.00
#
_symmetry.space_group_name_H-M   'P 1'
#
loop_
_entity.id
_entity.type
_entity.pdbx_description
1 polymer ?
#
loop_
_entity_poly.entity_id
_entity_poly.type
_entity_poly.pdbx_seq_one_letter_code
_entity_poly.pdbx_strand_id
1 'polypeptide(L)'
;MAILVCPSLVQEHAKYANELLQYFVEKGRTLYGPEFLVYNTHSMLHIASDAENFGCLENCSAFMFENYLQTLKRMVRSGRNPLIQVAKRLEETPKVQKISTRAQDCAYILSEGKCCEVLQVSDKEERVLCRVYSKPYPLFASPCMSFLIGAYKFNQINTIIKWIPRSELTKHAIKINIEERTQIFLSVLHEF
;
A
#
# COMPACT_ATOMS: atom_id res chain seq x y z
N MET A 1 -18.60 19.65 -6.91
CA MET A 1 -18.47 18.56 -5.92
C MET A 1 -17.10 18.64 -5.23
N ALA A 2 -16.76 19.75 -4.58
CA ALA A 2 -15.53 19.85 -3.79
C ALA A 2 -15.75 19.51 -2.31
N ILE A 3 -16.99 19.65 -1.82
CA ILE A 3 -17.37 19.46 -0.42
C ILE A 3 -17.05 18.03 0.03
N LEU A 4 -17.58 17.02 -0.67
CA LEU A 4 -17.45 15.62 -0.24
C LEU A 4 -16.05 15.01 -0.47
N VAL A 5 -15.19 15.69 -1.23
CA VAL A 5 -13.81 15.22 -1.51
C VAL A 5 -12.83 15.75 -0.48
N CYS A 6 -13.09 16.92 0.12
CA CYS A 6 -12.21 17.53 1.09
C CYS A 6 -12.52 17.04 2.52
N PRO A 7 -11.55 16.45 3.25
CA PRO A 7 -11.78 15.92 4.60
C PRO A 7 -12.40 16.91 5.59
N SER A 8 -11.97 18.18 5.55
CA SER A 8 -12.48 19.22 6.45
C SER A 8 -13.90 19.64 6.10
N LEU A 9 -14.22 19.78 4.81
CA LEU A 9 -15.54 20.24 4.35
C LEU A 9 -16.61 19.15 4.50
N VAL A 10 -16.24 17.87 4.41
CA VAL A 10 -17.17 16.76 4.68
C VAL A 10 -17.74 16.86 6.09
N GLN A 11 -16.90 17.09 7.09
CA GLN A 11 -17.33 17.14 8.49
C GLN A 11 -18.31 18.27 8.77
N GLU A 12 -18.14 19.42 8.12
CA GLU A 12 -18.96 20.61 8.38
C GLU A 12 -20.19 20.71 7.45
N HIS A 13 -20.09 20.21 6.22
CA HIS A 13 -21.07 20.50 5.16
C HIS A 13 -21.62 19.26 4.46
N ALA A 14 -21.40 18.04 4.97
CA ALA A 14 -21.98 16.83 4.38
C ALA A 14 -23.51 16.90 4.26
N LYS A 15 -24.19 17.40 5.30
CA LYS A 15 -25.65 17.62 5.26
C LYS A 15 -26.07 18.55 4.12
N TYR A 16 -25.37 19.66 3.95
CA TYR A 16 -25.66 20.61 2.87
C TYR A 16 -25.40 19.99 1.49
N ALA A 17 -24.33 19.20 1.34
CA ALA A 17 -24.07 18.46 0.11
C ALA A 17 -25.18 17.44 -0.19
N ASN A 18 -25.72 16.76 0.83
CA ASN A 18 -26.86 15.84 0.66
C ASN A 18 -28.11 16.58 0.14
N GLU A 19 -28.43 17.74 0.72
CA GLU A 19 -29.56 18.57 0.28
C GLU A 19 -29.40 19.02 -1.19
N LEU A 20 -28.19 19.42 -1.60
CA LEU A 20 -27.89 19.78 -2.99
C LEU A 20 -28.04 18.59 -3.95
N LEU A 21 -27.62 17.39 -3.55
CA LEU A 21 -27.72 16.18 -4.37
C LEU A 21 -29.18 15.73 -4.51
N GLN A 22 -29.97 15.80 -3.44
CA GLN A 22 -31.41 15.56 -3.49
C GLN A 22 -32.11 16.54 -4.44
N TYR A 23 -31.79 17.83 -4.31
CA TYR A 23 -32.31 18.87 -5.20
C TYR A 23 -31.95 18.61 -6.67
N PHE A 24 -30.70 18.23 -6.94
CA PHE A 24 -30.24 17.89 -8.29
C PHE A 24 -31.04 16.72 -8.89
N VAL A 25 -31.23 15.64 -8.14
CA VAL A 25 -31.97 14.46 -8.61
C VAL A 25 -33.45 14.80 -8.85
N GLU A 26 -34.08 15.56 -7.95
CA GLU A 26 -35.48 15.95 -8.07
C GLU A 26 -35.72 16.89 -9.27
N LYS A 27 -34.86 17.90 -9.45
CA LYS A 27 -34.94 18.81 -10.58
C LYS A 27 -34.59 18.12 -11.90
N GLY A 28 -33.60 17.25 -11.90
CA GLY A 28 -33.27 16.43 -13.06
C GLY A 28 -34.46 15.57 -13.52
N ARG A 29 -35.14 14.90 -12.57
CA ARG A 29 -36.38 14.17 -12.86
C ARG A 29 -37.46 15.07 -13.47
N THR A 30 -37.62 16.29 -12.95
CA THR A 30 -38.64 17.23 -13.45
C THR A 30 -38.35 17.69 -14.88
N LEU A 31 -37.08 17.95 -15.19
CA LEU A 31 -36.68 18.50 -16.49
C LEU A 31 -36.56 17.43 -17.58
N TYR A 32 -36.05 16.25 -17.24
CA TYR A 32 -35.70 15.20 -18.20
C TYR A 32 -36.63 13.99 -18.14
N GLY A 33 -37.61 13.98 -17.24
CA GLY A 33 -38.55 12.88 -17.09
C GLY A 33 -38.05 11.77 -16.16
N PRO A 34 -38.88 10.72 -15.96
CA PRO A 34 -38.53 9.58 -15.10
C PRO A 34 -37.32 8.78 -15.62
N GLU A 35 -36.99 8.85 -16.91
CA GLU A 35 -35.82 8.18 -17.49
C GLU A 35 -34.50 8.73 -16.93
N PHE A 36 -34.51 9.94 -16.36
CA PHE A 36 -33.35 10.53 -15.69
C PHE A 36 -32.93 9.73 -14.46
N LEU A 37 -33.86 9.03 -13.80
CA LEU A 37 -33.63 8.29 -12.56
C LEU A 37 -32.96 6.93 -12.80
N VAL A 38 -31.85 6.92 -13.53
CA VAL A 38 -31.00 5.75 -13.70
C VAL A 38 -30.21 5.45 -12.43
N TYR A 39 -29.70 4.21 -12.32
CA TYR A 39 -28.91 3.74 -11.19
C TYR A 39 -27.88 4.77 -10.68
N ASN A 40 -27.04 5.31 -11.58
CA ASN A 40 -25.99 6.26 -11.20
C ASN A 40 -26.53 7.56 -10.58
N THR A 41 -27.71 8.04 -11.01
CA THR A 41 -28.32 9.25 -10.44
C THR A 41 -28.95 8.96 -9.08
N HIS A 42 -29.51 7.76 -8.90
CA HIS A 42 -30.03 7.34 -7.60
C HIS A 42 -28.90 7.16 -6.58
N SER A 43 -27.75 6.59 -6.99
CA SER A 43 -26.57 6.44 -6.13
C SER A 43 -26.06 7.76 -5.57
N MET A 44 -26.29 8.90 -6.24
CA MET A 44 -25.92 10.22 -5.73
C MET A 44 -26.65 10.58 -4.42
N LEU A 45 -27.81 9.99 -4.13
CA LEU A 45 -28.53 10.22 -2.88
C LEU A 45 -27.85 9.58 -1.67
N HIS A 46 -26.93 8.63 -1.89
CA HIS A 46 -26.21 7.89 -0.84
C HIS A 46 -24.77 8.37 -0.65
N ILE A 47 -24.20 9.07 -1.63
CA ILE A 47 -22.78 9.44 -1.62
C ILE A 47 -22.39 10.36 -0.46
N ALA A 48 -23.33 11.19 0.03
CA ALA A 48 -23.08 12.05 1.19
C ALA A 48 -23.00 11.23 2.48
N SER A 49 -23.90 10.25 2.68
CA SER A 49 -23.82 9.33 3.82
C SER A 49 -22.59 8.44 3.75
N ASP A 50 -22.17 8.02 2.56
CA ASP A 50 -20.94 7.25 2.38
C ASP A 50 -19.72 8.09 2.80
N ALA A 51 -19.69 9.38 2.47
CA ALA A 51 -18.62 10.27 2.89
C ALA A 51 -18.62 10.53 4.41
N GLU A 52 -19.77 10.55 5.07
CA GLU A 52 -19.84 10.66 6.54
C GLU A 52 -19.35 9.38 7.22
N ASN A 53 -19.70 8.21 6.68
CA ASN A 53 -19.38 6.92 7.27
C ASN A 53 -17.92 6.47 7.03
N PHE A 54 -17.37 6.75 5.86
CA PHE A 54 -16.04 6.29 5.44
C PHE A 54 -14.98 7.41 5.38
N GLY A 55 -15.36 8.64 5.72
CA GLY A 55 -14.54 9.85 5.51
C GLY A 55 -14.68 10.37 4.08
N CYS A 56 -13.87 11.35 3.68
CA CYS A 56 -14.01 11.95 2.35
C CYS A 56 -13.99 10.91 1.22
N LEU A 57 -14.58 11.27 0.08
CA LEU A 57 -14.77 10.33 -1.03
C LEU A 57 -13.47 9.70 -1.55
N GLU A 58 -12.31 10.30 -1.32
CA GLU A 58 -11.03 9.67 -1.65
C GLU A 58 -10.86 8.31 -0.94
N ASN A 59 -11.31 8.20 0.31
CA ASN A 59 -11.18 6.99 1.12
C ASN A 59 -12.07 5.83 0.66
N CYS A 60 -13.19 6.12 -0.01
CA CYS A 60 -14.11 5.10 -0.53
C CYS A 60 -14.12 5.02 -2.06
N SER A 61 -13.31 5.83 -2.75
CA SER A 61 -13.19 5.80 -4.19
C SER A 61 -12.34 4.61 -4.67
N ALA A 62 -12.71 4.06 -5.83
CA ALA A 62 -11.88 3.07 -6.51
C ALA A 62 -10.74 3.70 -7.34
N PHE A 63 -10.63 5.03 -7.36
CA PHE A 63 -9.74 5.77 -8.27
C PHE A 63 -8.27 5.37 -8.10
N MET A 64 -7.83 5.16 -6.85
CA MET A 64 -6.47 4.68 -6.54
C MET A 64 -6.14 3.32 -7.19
N PHE A 65 -7.17 2.49 -7.43
CA PHE A 65 -7.01 1.17 -8.05
C PHE A 65 -7.15 1.21 -9.58
N GLU A 66 -7.80 2.22 -10.16
CA GLU A 66 -8.01 2.32 -11.61
C GLU A 66 -6.69 2.36 -12.39
N ASN A 67 -5.68 3.04 -11.85
CA ASN A 67 -4.35 3.09 -12.46
C ASN A 67 -3.73 1.69 -12.57
N TYR A 68 -3.79 0.90 -11.49
CA TYR A 68 -3.26 -0.46 -11.50
C TYR A 68 -4.11 -1.43 -12.33
N LEU A 69 -5.42 -1.19 -12.43
CA LEU A 69 -6.32 -1.97 -13.28
C LEU A 69 -5.87 -1.94 -14.74
N GLN A 70 -5.30 -0.83 -15.22
CA GLN A 70 -4.74 -0.76 -16.58
C GLN A 70 -3.56 -1.70 -16.78
N THR A 71 -2.72 -1.88 -15.77
CA THR A 71 -1.62 -2.85 -15.76
C THR A 71 -2.17 -4.28 -15.82
N LEU A 72 -3.18 -4.59 -14.99
CA LEU A 72 -3.84 -5.90 -15.01
C LEU A 72 -4.50 -6.20 -16.36
N LYS A 73 -5.18 -5.23 -16.98
CA LYS A 73 -5.78 -5.41 -18.31
C LYS A 73 -4.75 -5.79 -19.37
N ARG A 74 -3.54 -5.22 -19.33
CA ARG A 74 -2.46 -5.56 -20.28
C ARG A 74 -1.94 -7.00 -20.12
N MET A 75 -2.13 -7.62 -18.94
CA MET A 75 -1.77 -9.02 -18.70
C MET A 75 -2.82 -9.99 -19.26
N VAL A 76 -4.04 -9.53 -19.51
CA VAL A 76 -5.14 -10.33 -20.07
C VAL A 76 -5.19 -10.15 -21.59
N ARG A 77 -4.87 -11.20 -22.35
CA ARG A 77 -4.89 -11.17 -23.82
C ARG A 77 -6.20 -11.70 -24.41
N SER A 78 -6.98 -12.47 -23.65
CA SER A 78 -8.27 -13.01 -24.06
C SER A 78 -9.24 -13.14 -22.88
N GLY A 79 -10.54 -13.23 -23.15
CA GLY A 79 -11.56 -13.45 -22.12
C GLY A 79 -11.53 -14.84 -21.47
N ARG A 80 -10.71 -15.77 -21.97
CA ARG A 80 -10.64 -17.14 -21.45
C ARG A 80 -9.72 -17.21 -20.24
N ASN A 81 -10.25 -17.55 -19.07
CA ASN A 81 -9.48 -17.72 -17.84
C ASN A 81 -8.54 -16.51 -17.51
N PRO A 82 -9.08 -15.29 -17.39
CA PRO A 82 -8.29 -14.07 -17.22
C PRO A 82 -7.41 -14.10 -15.97
N LEU A 83 -7.90 -14.68 -14.86
CA LEU A 83 -7.13 -14.82 -13.62
C LEU A 83 -5.87 -15.68 -13.81
N ILE A 84 -5.98 -16.79 -14.54
CA ILE A 84 -4.84 -17.67 -14.83
C ILE A 84 -3.83 -16.96 -15.72
N GLN A 85 -4.28 -16.18 -16.70
CA GLN A 85 -3.40 -15.36 -17.54
C GLN A 85 -2.60 -14.36 -16.70
N VAL A 86 -3.28 -13.63 -15.80
CA VAL A 86 -2.62 -12.68 -14.89
C VAL A 86 -1.60 -13.39 -14.00
N ALA A 87 -1.99 -14.48 -13.33
CA ALA A 87 -1.10 -15.23 -12.45
C ALA A 87 0.17 -15.70 -13.17
N LYS A 88 0.05 -16.31 -14.36
CA LYS A 88 1.19 -16.75 -15.16
C LYS A 88 2.08 -15.58 -15.60
N ARG A 89 1.49 -14.43 -15.97
CA ARG A 89 2.26 -13.24 -16.35
C ARG A 89 3.04 -12.65 -15.17
N LEU A 90 2.47 -12.69 -13.96
CA LEU A 90 3.17 -12.30 -12.74
C LEU A 90 4.33 -13.24 -12.43
N GLU A 91 4.16 -14.55 -12.62
CA GLU A 91 5.25 -15.55 -12.46
C GLU A 91 6.37 -15.37 -13.49
N GLU A 92 6.03 -15.02 -14.74
CA GLU A 92 7.02 -14.78 -15.80
C GLU A 92 7.81 -13.47 -15.62
N THR A 93 7.29 -12.50 -14.87
CA THR A 93 7.96 -11.23 -14.68
C THR A 93 9.17 -11.45 -13.77
N PRO A 94 10.40 -11.26 -14.26
CA PRO A 94 11.57 -11.50 -13.43
C PRO A 94 11.50 -10.56 -12.24
N LYS A 95 11.52 -11.13 -11.03
CA LYS A 95 11.61 -10.40 -9.76
C LYS A 95 13.02 -9.81 -9.64
N VAL A 96 13.33 -8.84 -10.48
CA VAL A 96 14.50 -8.00 -10.26
C VAL A 96 14.14 -7.17 -9.04
N GLN A 97 14.54 -7.65 -7.86
CA GLN A 97 14.48 -6.87 -6.63
C GLN A 97 15.25 -5.59 -6.91
N LYS A 98 14.56 -4.50 -7.25
CA LYS A 98 15.19 -3.20 -7.42
C LYS A 98 15.61 -2.76 -6.04
N ILE A 99 16.89 -2.95 -5.76
CA ILE A 99 17.47 -2.54 -4.50
C ILE A 99 17.39 -1.03 -4.45
N SER A 100 16.58 -0.55 -3.52
CA SER A 100 16.38 0.88 -3.30
C SER A 100 17.24 1.34 -2.14
N THR A 101 17.80 2.53 -2.27
CA THR A 101 18.45 3.28 -1.18
C THR A 101 17.51 4.31 -0.57
N ARG A 102 16.26 4.41 -1.05
CA ARG A 102 15.26 5.34 -0.52
C ARG A 102 14.84 4.90 0.87
N ALA A 103 14.67 5.84 1.78
CA ALA A 103 14.31 5.58 3.17
C ALA A 103 13.08 4.65 3.34
N GLN A 104 12.12 4.69 2.42
CA GLN A 104 10.90 3.89 2.45
C GLN A 104 11.11 2.43 1.98
N ASP A 105 12.13 2.15 1.16
CA ASP A 105 12.32 0.87 0.46
C ASP A 105 13.74 0.27 0.64
N CYS A 106 14.50 0.80 1.60
CA CYS A 106 15.90 0.43 1.81
C CYS A 106 16.10 -0.70 2.82
N ALA A 107 15.04 -1.21 3.45
CA ALA A 107 15.13 -2.24 4.48
C ALA A 107 14.92 -3.65 3.92
N TYR A 108 15.77 -4.58 4.33
CA TYR A 108 15.80 -5.97 3.86
C TYR A 108 16.11 -6.94 5.00
N ILE A 109 15.71 -8.19 4.80
CA ILE A 109 16.06 -9.33 5.65
C ILE A 109 17.16 -10.13 4.96
N LEU A 110 18.18 -10.48 5.72
CA LEU A 110 19.28 -11.35 5.31
C LEU A 110 18.93 -12.82 5.60
N SER A 111 19.57 -13.75 4.90
CA SER A 111 19.37 -15.20 5.04
C SER A 111 19.50 -15.74 6.48
N GLU A 112 20.23 -15.03 7.34
CA GLU A 112 20.45 -15.39 8.76
C GLU A 112 19.40 -14.81 9.73
N GLY A 113 18.29 -14.23 9.24
CA GLY A 113 17.28 -13.57 10.08
C GLY A 113 17.76 -12.23 10.68
N LYS A 114 18.92 -11.74 10.22
CA LYS A 114 19.38 -10.37 10.48
C LYS A 114 18.65 -9.41 9.56
N CYS A 115 18.45 -8.19 10.00
CA CYS A 115 17.87 -7.13 9.17
C CYS A 115 18.94 -6.12 8.79
N CYS A 116 18.78 -5.49 7.63
CA CYS A 116 19.71 -4.48 7.19
C CYS A 116 19.02 -3.35 6.42
N GLU A 117 19.65 -2.18 6.46
CA GLU A 117 19.30 -1.02 5.65
C GLU A 117 20.37 -0.81 4.58
N VAL A 118 19.97 -0.80 3.31
CA VAL A 118 20.86 -0.53 2.18
C VAL A 118 21.15 0.97 2.12
N LEU A 119 22.42 1.32 2.24
CA LEU A 119 22.90 2.69 2.18
C LEU A 119 23.38 3.04 0.76
N GLN A 120 24.08 2.11 0.11
CA GLN A 120 24.65 2.30 -1.24
C GLN A 120 24.63 0.99 -2.04
N VAL A 121 24.56 1.12 -3.36
CA VAL A 121 24.61 0.00 -4.32
C VAL A 121 25.84 0.20 -5.21
N SER A 122 26.62 -0.86 -5.40
CA SER A 122 27.74 -0.88 -6.35
C SER A 122 27.40 -1.81 -7.51
N ASP A 123 27.03 -1.22 -8.66
CA ASP A 123 26.65 -1.98 -9.86
C ASP A 123 27.82 -2.77 -10.46
N LYS A 124 29.07 -2.36 -10.20
CA LYS A 124 30.27 -3.02 -10.73
C LYS A 124 30.65 -4.30 -10.00
N GLU A 125 30.25 -4.44 -8.74
CA GLU A 125 30.71 -5.54 -7.86
C GLU A 125 29.58 -6.44 -7.36
N GLU A 126 28.33 -6.23 -7.80
CA GLU A 126 27.12 -6.90 -7.28
C GLU A 126 27.01 -6.89 -5.75
N ARG A 127 27.53 -5.81 -5.12
CA ARG A 127 27.58 -5.63 -3.68
C ARG A 127 26.80 -4.41 -3.25
N VAL A 128 26.29 -4.48 -2.03
CA VAL A 128 25.53 -3.41 -1.39
C VAL A 128 26.16 -3.06 -0.05
N LEU A 129 26.29 -1.77 0.23
CA LEU A 129 26.72 -1.29 1.53
C LEU A 129 25.49 -1.23 2.42
N CYS A 130 25.49 -2.02 3.48
CA CYS A 130 24.34 -2.11 4.36
C CYS A 130 24.72 -1.78 5.81
N ARG A 131 23.84 -1.07 6.50
CA ARG A 131 23.79 -1.03 7.97
C ARG A 131 23.04 -2.27 8.45
N VAL A 132 23.78 -3.22 9.01
CA VAL A 132 23.24 -4.49 9.52
C VAL A 132 22.92 -4.36 10.99
N TYR A 133 21.73 -4.78 11.36
CA TYR A 133 21.27 -4.84 12.74
C TYR A 133 21.51 -6.24 13.31
N SER A 134 22.10 -6.28 14.49
CA SER A 134 22.43 -7.51 15.20
C SER A 134 21.67 -7.62 16.51
N LYS A 135 21.55 -8.84 17.04
CA LYS A 135 20.79 -9.17 18.28
C LYS A 135 19.30 -8.78 18.18
N PRO A 136 18.53 -9.43 17.29
CA PRO A 136 17.08 -9.25 17.25
C PRO A 136 16.44 -9.70 18.56
N TYR A 137 15.37 -9.03 18.96
CA TYR A 137 14.48 -9.46 20.03
C TYR A 137 13.03 -9.43 19.52
N PRO A 138 12.16 -10.32 20.04
CA PRO A 138 10.79 -10.37 19.57
C PRO A 138 10.06 -9.07 19.93
N LEU A 139 9.28 -8.54 19.00
CA LEU A 139 8.35 -7.45 19.24
C LEU A 139 7.29 -7.84 20.27
N PHE A 140 6.77 -9.06 20.16
CA PHE A 140 5.89 -9.71 21.14
C PHE A 140 6.16 -11.22 21.17
N ALA A 141 5.82 -11.85 22.29
CA ALA A 141 6.01 -13.29 22.54
C ALA A 141 4.69 -14.07 22.75
N SER A 142 3.55 -13.37 22.86
CA SER A 142 2.22 -13.95 23.02
C SER A 142 1.26 -13.35 21.98
N PRO A 143 0.39 -14.14 21.32
CA PRO A 143 0.18 -15.59 21.48
C PRO A 143 1.31 -16.45 20.87
N CYS A 144 2.21 -15.87 20.09
CA CYS A 144 3.40 -16.55 19.55
C CYS A 144 4.57 -15.56 19.40
N MET A 145 5.77 -16.09 19.15
CA MET A 145 6.95 -15.27 18.89
C MET A 145 6.80 -14.50 17.58
N SER A 146 6.84 -13.18 17.65
CA SER A 146 6.78 -12.25 16.51
C SER A 146 7.78 -12.53 15.38
N PHE A 147 8.90 -13.21 15.64
CA PHE A 147 9.80 -13.67 14.58
C PHE A 147 9.11 -14.58 13.55
N LEU A 148 8.11 -15.36 13.97
CA LEU A 148 7.36 -16.25 13.09
C LEU A 148 6.56 -15.50 12.02
N ILE A 149 6.10 -14.29 12.34
CA ILE A 149 5.40 -13.41 11.39
C ILE A 149 6.37 -12.42 10.72
N GLY A 150 7.68 -12.63 10.89
CA GLY A 150 8.72 -11.77 10.33
C GLY A 150 8.79 -10.38 10.96
N ALA A 151 8.38 -10.24 12.22
CA ALA A 151 8.49 -9.00 12.98
C ALA A 151 9.68 -9.06 13.95
N TYR A 152 10.61 -8.13 13.78
CA TYR A 152 11.88 -8.09 14.51
C TYR A 152 12.08 -6.72 15.15
N LYS A 153 12.49 -6.70 16.41
CA LYS A 153 12.85 -5.48 17.14
C LYS A 153 14.36 -5.46 17.34
N PHE A 154 14.98 -4.31 17.11
CA PHE A 154 16.42 -4.10 17.23
C PHE A 154 16.73 -2.84 18.03
N ASN A 155 17.91 -2.83 18.63
CA ASN A 155 18.48 -1.63 19.24
C ASN A 155 19.53 -1.05 18.29
N GLN A 156 19.47 0.26 18.04
CA GLN A 156 20.34 0.97 17.11
C GLN A 156 21.83 0.90 17.48
N ILE A 157 22.15 0.66 18.76
CA ILE A 157 23.53 0.49 19.26
C ILE A 157 24.19 -0.76 18.64
N ASN A 158 23.42 -1.80 18.31
CA ASN A 158 23.93 -3.05 17.79
C ASN A 158 23.97 -3.08 16.25
N THR A 159 24.52 -2.02 15.64
CA THR A 159 24.61 -1.89 14.18
C THR A 159 26.05 -1.91 13.67
N ILE A 160 26.26 -2.55 12.52
CA ILE A 160 27.54 -2.61 11.82
C ILE A 160 27.31 -2.25 10.35
N ILE A 161 28.15 -1.38 9.80
CA ILE A 161 28.14 -1.07 8.38
C ILE A 161 29.12 -2.02 7.68
N LYS A 162 28.64 -2.78 6.70
CA LYS A 162 29.48 -3.68 5.89
C LYS A 162 28.97 -3.83 4.46
N TRP A 163 29.87 -4.19 3.56
CA TRP A 163 29.51 -4.63 2.21
C TRP A 163 28.98 -6.06 2.26
N ILE A 164 27.89 -6.31 1.56
CA ILE A 164 27.21 -7.60 1.49
C ILE A 164 26.94 -7.93 0.03
N PRO A 165 27.11 -9.20 -0.41
CA PRO A 165 26.64 -9.65 -1.70
C PRO A 165 25.14 -9.41 -1.89
N ARG A 166 24.73 -8.96 -3.07
CA ARG A 166 23.32 -8.77 -3.42
C ARG A 166 22.47 -10.03 -3.22
N SER A 167 23.06 -11.21 -3.40
CA SER A 167 22.41 -12.51 -3.21
C SER A 167 21.99 -12.81 -1.77
N GLU A 168 22.55 -12.12 -0.76
CA GLU A 168 22.16 -12.32 0.64
C GLU A 168 20.91 -11.54 1.03
N LEU A 169 20.49 -10.56 0.22
CA LEU A 169 19.23 -9.85 0.42
C LEU A 169 18.07 -10.78 0.02
N THR A 170 17.32 -11.26 0.99
CA THR A 170 16.27 -12.25 0.74
C THR A 170 14.91 -11.61 0.52
N LYS A 171 14.45 -10.81 1.49
CA LYS A 171 13.10 -10.22 1.49
C LYS A 171 13.17 -8.73 1.78
N HIS A 172 12.27 -7.97 1.17
CA HIS A 172 12.02 -6.59 1.59
C HIS A 172 11.43 -6.56 3.00
N ALA A 173 11.76 -5.50 3.74
CA ALA A 173 11.19 -5.22 5.05
C ALA A 173 10.74 -3.76 5.14
N ILE A 174 9.74 -3.52 5.96
CA ILE A 174 9.31 -2.19 6.37
C ILE A 174 10.03 -1.85 7.67
N LYS A 175 10.74 -0.72 7.68
CA LYS A 175 11.41 -0.19 8.86
C LYS A 175 10.54 0.85 9.56
N ILE A 176 10.26 0.64 10.84
CA ILE A 176 9.48 1.56 11.68
C ILE A 176 10.36 2.06 12.82
N ASN A 177 10.45 3.38 12.96
CA ASN A 177 11.11 4.03 14.10
C ASN A 177 10.05 4.26 15.19
N ILE A 178 10.19 3.65 16.38
CA ILE A 178 9.24 3.86 17.50
C ILE A 178 9.82 4.80 18.56
N GLU A 179 11.10 4.66 18.90
CA GLU A 179 11.81 5.46 19.91
C GLU A 179 13.19 5.86 19.36
N GLU A 180 13.88 6.79 20.03
CA GLU A 180 15.20 7.29 19.59
C GLU A 180 16.26 6.20 19.36
N ARG A 181 16.10 5.00 19.95
CA ARG A 181 17.08 3.90 19.86
C ARG A 181 16.49 2.56 19.43
N THR A 182 15.20 2.52 19.13
CA THR A 182 14.48 1.26 18.88
C THR A 182 13.96 1.25 17.45
N GLN A 183 14.34 0.20 16.72
CA GLN A 183 14.00 0.00 15.31
C GLN A 183 13.22 -1.30 15.16
N ILE A 184 12.11 -1.26 14.42
CA ILE A 184 11.34 -2.45 14.07
C ILE A 184 11.46 -2.72 12.59
N PHE A 185 11.65 -3.99 12.24
CA PHE A 185 11.60 -4.49 10.88
C PHE A 185 10.45 -5.47 10.76
N LEU A 186 9.60 -5.25 9.77
CA LEU A 186 8.51 -6.15 9.41
C LEU A 186 8.79 -6.72 8.02
N SER A 187 8.91 -8.03 7.90
CA SER A 187 9.06 -8.69 6.61
C SER A 187 7.84 -8.42 5.76
N VAL A 188 8.03 -8.02 4.52
CA VAL A 188 6.93 -7.99 3.56
C VAL A 188 6.66 -9.45 3.15
N LEU A 189 5.56 -10.01 3.64
CA LEU A 189 5.20 -11.42 3.44
C LEU A 189 4.73 -11.72 2.01
N HIS A 190 4.34 -10.68 1.26
CA HIS A 190 3.94 -10.77 -0.14
C HIS A 190 5.00 -10.12 -1.03
N GLU A 191 5.57 -10.90 -1.95
CA GLU A 191 6.40 -10.36 -3.02
C GLU A 191 5.46 -9.79 -4.09
N PHE A 192 5.37 -8.45 -4.19
CA PHE A 192 4.63 -7.77 -5.26
C PHE A 192 5.38 -7.79 -6.59
#